data_AF-A0A8T5L4V9-F1
#
_entry.id   AF-A0A8T5L4V9-F1
#
_cell.length_a   1.000
_cell.length_b   1.000
_cell.length_c   1.000
_cell.angle_alpha   90.00
_cell.angle_beta   90.00
_cell.angle_gamma   90.00
#
_symmetry.space_group_name_H-M   'P 1'
#
loop_
_entity.id
_entity.type
_entity.pdbx_description
1 polymer ?
#
loop_
_entity_poly.entity_id
_entity_poly.type
_entity_poly.pdbx_seq_one_letter_code
_entity_poly.pdbx_strand_id
1 'polypeptide(L)' 'MLRKANGIMTETDKKILELMGKNLLMTKLELMNALKTKDGSNDVSLQRLREFGYVEAVESMGNCYVVTQQGMRALKK' A
#
# COMPACT_ATOMS: atom_id res chain seq x y z
N MET A 1 14.33 1.59 16.93
CA MET A 1 14.69 1.67 15.49
C MET A 1 14.18 0.40 14.81
N LEU A 2 13.04 0.46 14.12
CA LEU A 2 12.56 -0.66 13.30
C LEU A 2 13.43 -0.72 12.03
N ARG A 3 14.10 -1.86 11.82
CA ARG A 3 14.91 -2.13 10.62
C ARG A 3 13.99 -2.04 9.39
N LYS A 4 14.27 -1.16 8.44
CA LYS A 4 13.58 -1.12 7.16
C LYS A 4 13.93 -2.39 6.39
N ALA A 5 12.94 -3.22 6.09
CA ALA A 5 13.13 -4.35 5.19
C ALA A 5 13.42 -3.80 3.78
N ASN A 6 14.64 -3.97 3.29
CA ASN A 6 14.98 -3.75 1.89
C ASN A 6 14.54 -4.98 1.07
N GLY A 7 13.23 -5.19 0.95
CA GLY A 7 12.67 -6.26 0.11
C GLY A 7 12.43 -5.78 -1.31
N ILE A 8 12.49 -6.70 -2.28
CA ILE A 8 12.14 -6.43 -3.68
C ILE A 8 10.61 -6.27 -3.77
N MET A 9 10.15 -5.15 -4.31
CA MET A 9 8.73 -4.94 -4.61
C MET A 9 8.30 -5.84 -5.77
N THR A 10 7.22 -6.58 -5.55
CA THR A 10 6.54 -7.34 -6.62
C THR A 10 5.72 -6.41 -7.51
N GLU A 11 5.26 -6.93 -8.65
CA GLU A 11 4.37 -6.18 -9.55
C GLU A 11 3.05 -5.78 -8.88
N THR A 12 2.53 -6.63 -8.00
CA THR A 12 1.33 -6.30 -7.20
C THR A 12 1.60 -5.16 -6.22
N ASP A 13 2.77 -5.17 -5.56
CA ASP A 13 3.15 -4.10 -4.63
C ASP A 13 3.26 -2.75 -5.35
N LYS A 14 3.89 -2.73 -6.54
CA LYS A 14 3.99 -1.54 -7.40
C LYS A 14 2.61 -1.02 -7.78
N LYS A 15 1.72 -1.89 -8.28
CA LYS A 15 0.36 -1.50 -8.69
C LYS A 15 -0.43 -0.89 -7.53
N ILE A 16 -0.38 -1.49 -6.35
CA ILE A 16 -1.03 -0.94 -5.15
C ILE A 16 -0.47 0.44 -4.83
N LEU A 17 0.86 0.57 -4.80
CA LEU A 17 1.52 1.82 -4.44
C LEU A 17 1.22 2.93 -5.46
N GLU A 18 1.20 2.62 -6.76
CA GLU A 18 0.82 3.56 -7.82
C GLU A 18 -0.63 4.01 -7.70
N LEU A 19 -1.54 3.09 -7.37
CA LEU A 19 -2.95 3.39 -7.18
C LEU A 19 -3.17 4.34 -6.00
N MET A 20 -2.49 4.08 -4.88
CA MET A 20 -2.50 4.94 -3.69
C MET A 20 -1.74 6.25 -3.90
N GLY A 21 -0.72 6.28 -4.78
CA GLY A 21 -0.03 7.51 -5.14
C GLY A 21 -0.94 8.51 -5.87
N LYS A 22 -1.97 8.00 -6.56
CA LYS A 22 -3.03 8.80 -7.19
C LYS A 22 -4.17 9.14 -6.21
N ASN A 23 -4.40 8.27 -5.22
CA ASN A 23 -5.47 8.40 -4.23
C ASN A 23 -4.87 8.26 -2.82
N LEU A 24 -4.51 9.40 -2.21
CA LEU A 24 -3.65 9.45 -1.02
C LEU A 24 -4.19 8.69 0.21
N LEU A 25 -5.49 8.43 0.23
CA LEU A 25 -6.21 7.69 1.25
C LEU A 25 -7.18 6.73 0.56
N MET A 26 -7.11 5.44 0.89
CA MET A 26 -8.04 4.43 0.37
C MET A 26 -8.38 3.39 1.43
N THR A 27 -9.63 3.00 1.51
CA THR A 27 -10.08 1.82 2.25
C THR A 27 -9.58 0.53 1.60
N LYS A 28 -9.52 -0.55 2.38
CA LYS A 28 -9.26 -1.90 1.83
C LYS A 28 -10.21 -2.25 0.68
N LEU A 29 -11.50 -1.92 0.83
CA LEU A 29 -12.53 -2.23 -0.15
C LEU A 29 -12.30 -1.47 -1.47
N GLU A 30 -12.00 -0.17 -1.41
CA GLU A 30 -11.68 0.62 -2.59
C GLU A 30 -10.45 0.10 -3.33
N LEU A 31 -9.42 -0.31 -2.58
CA LEU A 31 -8.23 -0.94 -3.16
C LEU A 31 -8.56 -2.24 -3.89
N MET A 32 -9.38 -3.12 -3.29
CA MET A 32 -9.76 -4.39 -3.93
C MET A 32 -10.59 -4.17 -5.20
N ASN A 33 -11.54 -3.23 -5.14
CA ASN A 33 -12.36 -2.86 -6.28
C ASN A 33 -11.52 -2.31 -7.44
N ALA A 34 -10.55 -1.44 -7.14
CA ALA A 34 -9.68 -0.85 -8.14
C ALA A 34 -8.71 -1.87 -8.78
N LEU A 35 -8.27 -2.87 -8.01
CA LEU A 35 -7.39 -3.94 -8.48
C LEU A 35 -8.16 -5.08 -9.17
N LYS A 36 -9.51 -5.04 -9.17
CA LYS A 36 -10.40 -6.09 -9.69
C LYS A 36 -10.09 -7.46 -9.11
N THR A 37 -9.70 -7.50 -7.84
CA THR A 37 -9.33 -8.73 -7.13
C THR A 37 -10.42 -9.16 -6.14
N LYS A 38 -10.51 -10.46 -5.88
CA LYS A 38 -11.36 -11.00 -4.80
C LYS A 38 -10.74 -10.70 -3.42
N ASP A 39 -11.58 -10.66 -2.39
CA ASP A 39 -11.16 -10.35 -1.03
C ASP A 39 -9.95 -11.17 -0.56
N GLY A 40 -8.98 -10.48 0.04
CA GLY A 40 -7.81 -11.07 0.71
C GLY A 40 -6.58 -11.32 -0.16
N SER A 41 -6.67 -11.26 -1.49
CA SER A 41 -5.52 -11.60 -2.36
C SER A 41 -4.33 -10.63 -2.23
N ASN A 42 -4.59 -9.41 -1.75
CA ASN A 42 -3.61 -8.33 -1.69
C ASN A 42 -3.14 -8.02 -0.27
N ASP A 43 -3.59 -8.78 0.74
CA ASP A 43 -3.28 -8.52 2.14
C ASP A 43 -1.78 -8.66 2.41
N VAL A 44 -1.14 -9.65 1.77
CA VAL A 44 0.32 -9.86 1.84
C VAL A 44 1.07 -8.66 1.26
N SER A 45 0.62 -8.13 0.12
CA SER A 45 1.23 -6.96 -0.50
C SER A 45 1.05 -5.69 0.32
N LEU A 46 -0.15 -5.48 0.87
CA LEU A 46 -0.41 -4.34 1.76
C LEU A 46 0.43 -4.42 3.04
N GLN A 47 0.54 -5.60 3.64
CA GLN A 47 1.42 -5.81 4.79
C GLN A 47 2.88 -5.50 4.44
N ARG A 48 3.38 -6.01 3.31
CA ARG A 48 4.75 -5.76 2.86
C ARG A 48 5.03 -4.28 2.61
N LEU A 49 4.11 -3.58 1.95
CA LEU A 49 4.22 -2.12 1.72
C LEU A 49 4.24 -1.32 3.03
N ARG A 50 3.52 -1.80 4.07
CA ARG A 50 3.59 -1.24 5.42
C ARG A 50 4.93 -1.51 6.09
N GLU A 51 5.46 -2.72 5.99
CA GLU A 51 6.78 -3.09 6.52
C GLU A 51 7.91 -2.30 5.84
N PHE A 52 7.75 -1.95 4.56
CA PHE A 52 8.67 -1.07 3.84
C PHE A 52 8.51 0.41 4.24
N GLY A 53 7.43 0.77 4.94
CA GLY A 53 7.11 2.15 5.31
C GLY A 53 6.59 2.99 4.14
N TYR A 54 6.10 2.36 3.07
CA TYR A 54 5.51 3.05 1.92
C TYR A 54 4.02 3.36 2.11
N VAL A 55 3.36 2.59 2.96
CA VAL A 55 1.94 2.72 3.29
C VAL A 55 1.77 2.65 4.81
N GLU A 56 0.83 3.40 5.37
CA GLU A 56 0.42 3.31 6.77
C GLU A 56 -1.07 2.95 6.86
N ALA A 57 -1.43 2.18 7.88
CA ALA A 57 -2.82 1.94 8.21
C ALA A 57 -3.29 3.01 9.18
N VAL A 58 -4.44 3.61 8.92
CA VAL A 58 -5.09 4.60 9.79
C VAL A 58 -6.46 4.08 10.17
N GLU A 59 -6.69 4.02 11.48
CA GLU A 59 -7.99 3.67 12.05
C GLU A 59 -8.91 4.89 11.96
N SER A 60 -9.49 5.09 10.78
CA SER A 60 -10.54 6.09 10.57
C SER A 60 -11.60 5.46 9.68
N MET A 61 -12.82 5.32 10.21
CA MET A 61 -13.99 4.75 9.51
C MET A 61 -13.76 3.35 8.89
N GLY A 62 -12.80 2.57 9.39
CA GLY A 62 -12.44 1.23 8.90
C GLY A 62 -10.93 1.05 8.70
N ASN A 63 -10.54 -0.04 8.02
CA ASN A 63 -9.17 -0.29 7.61
C ASN A 63 -8.82 0.58 6.40
N CYS A 64 -8.42 1.83 6.66
CA CYS A 64 -7.91 2.74 5.65
C CYS A 64 -6.39 2.67 5.58
N TYR A 65 -5.87 2.96 4.40
CA TYR A 65 -4.45 3.01 4.10
C TYR A 65 -4.11 4.36 3.49
N VAL A 66 -3.00 4.96 3.94
CA VAL A 66 -2.43 6.18 3.38
C VAL A 66 -1.06 5.91 2.80
N VAL A 67 -0.75 6.55 1.68
CA VAL A 67 0.61 6.51 1.13
C VAL A 67 1.51 7.47 1.91
N THR A 68 2.69 7.00 2.34
CA THR A 68 3.65 7.85 3.05
C THR A 68 4.46 8.70 2.06
N GLN A 69 5.16 9.71 2.57
CA GLN A 69 6.13 10.44 1.73
C GLN A 69 7.22 9.53 1.15
N GLN A 70 7.60 8.47 1.88
CA GLN A 70 8.58 7.49 1.38
C GLN A 70 7.99 6.68 0.22
N GLY A 71 6.73 6.25 0.33
CA GLY A 71 6.01 5.58 -0.76
C GLY A 71 5.92 6.46 -2.01
N MET A 72 5.57 7.74 -1.84
CA MET A 72 5.54 8.71 -2.94
C MET A 72 6.90 8.91 -3.62
N ARG A 73 8.00 8.85 -2.85
CA ARG A 73 9.36 8.93 -3.42
C ARG A 73 9.74 7.64 -4.16
N ALA A 74 9.26 6.49 -3.71
CA ALA A 74 9.52 5.21 -4.36
C ALA A 74 8.88 5.12 -5.77
N LEU A 75 7.77 5.84 -6.01
CA LEU A 75 7.11 5.93 -7.32
C LEU A 75 7.82 6.81 -8.35
N LYS A 76 8.75 7.68 -7.92
CA LYS A 76 9.46 8.62 -8.81
C LYS A 76 10.72 8.02 -9.45
N LYS A 77 11.03 6.76 -9.16
CA LYS A 77 12.22 6.05 -9.61
C LYS A 77 11.84 4.99 -10.63
#